data_AF-A0AAN0XZK5-F1
#
_entry.id   AF-A0AAN0XZK5-F1
#
_cell.length_a   1.000
_cell.length_b   1.000
_cell.length_c   1.000
_cell.angle_alpha   90.00
_cell.angle_beta   90.00
_cell.angle_gamma   90.00
#
_symmetry.space_group_name_H-M   'P 1'
#
loop_
_entity.id
_entity.type
_entity.pdbx_description
1 polymer ?
#
loop_
_entity_poly.entity_id
_entity_poly.type
_entity_poly.pdbx_seq_one_letter_code
_entity_poly.pdbx_strand_id
1 'polypeptide(L)'
;MKALTFKQRRDRIKCEDDLDREIKRANQQIKTLKTKAKRCRGTLEDKLAINEEAKKAQEVSYQLRANYFYIQDQVRDAQLAQFECTVEA
;
A
#
# COMPACT_ATOMS: atom_id res chain seq x y z
N MET A 1 14.71 2.97 -2.79
CA MET A 1 13.28 2.88 -2.45
C MET A 1 13.00 1.46 -2.04
N LYS A 2 12.71 1.25 -0.75
CA LYS A 2 12.29 -0.04 -0.19
C LYS A 2 10.77 -0.16 -0.31
N ALA A 3 10.24 -1.36 -0.55
CA ALA A 3 8.80 -1.62 -0.52
C ALA A 3 8.25 -1.29 0.88
N LEU A 4 7.18 -0.49 0.93
CA LEU A 4 6.44 -0.27 2.19
C LEU A 4 5.69 -1.56 2.54
N THR A 5 5.64 -1.89 3.82
CA THR A 5 4.87 -3.05 4.30
C THR A 5 3.38 -2.75 4.29
N PHE A 6 2.56 -3.81 4.40
CA PHE A 6 1.11 -3.67 4.53
C PHE A 6 0.71 -2.79 5.72
N LYS A 7 1.30 -3.02 6.89
CA LYS A 7 1.06 -2.21 8.09
C LYS A 7 1.33 -0.72 7.84
N GLN A 8 2.48 -0.40 7.25
CA GLN A 8 2.86 1.00 6.95
C GLN A 8 1.90 1.69 5.97
N ARG A 9 1.33 0.96 5.01
CA ARG A 9 0.32 1.51 4.10
C ARG A 9 -1.03 1.64 4.78
N ARG A 10 -1.41 0.66 5.59
CA ARG A 10 -2.64 0.67 6.37
C ARG A 10 -2.70 1.85 7.34
N ASP A 11 -1.60 2.16 8.02
CA ASP A 11 -1.50 3.30 8.94
C ASP A 11 -1.70 4.67 8.25
N ARG A 12 -1.60 4.72 6.91
CA ARG A 12 -1.82 5.93 6.11
C ARG A 12 -3.25 6.08 5.63
N ILE A 13 -4.09 5.06 5.77
CA ILE A 13 -5.48 5.09 5.32
C ILE A 13 -6.31 5.73 6.43
N LYS A 14 -6.78 6.96 6.19
CA LYS A 14 -7.62 7.71 7.14
C LYS A 14 -9.05 7.89 6.63
N CYS A 15 -9.25 7.80 5.33
CA CYS A 15 -10.56 7.81 4.69
C CYS A 15 -10.61 6.77 3.57
N GLU A 16 -11.82 6.50 3.07
CA GLU A 16 -12.05 5.53 1.99
C GLU A 16 -11.20 5.87 0.74
N ASP A 17 -11.10 7.15 0.38
CA ASP A 17 -10.27 7.62 -0.74
C ASP A 17 -8.78 7.26 -0.58
N ASP A 18 -8.28 7.20 0.66
CA ASP A 18 -6.88 6.89 0.91
C ASP A 18 -6.56 5.42 0.63
N LEU A 19 -7.52 4.51 0.76
CA LEU A 19 -7.35 3.10 0.42
C LEU A 19 -7.05 2.94 -1.08
N ASP A 20 -7.85 3.57 -1.92
CA ASP A 20 -7.65 3.59 -3.37
C ASP A 20 -6.33 4.28 -3.76
N ARG A 21 -5.98 5.38 -3.10
CA ARG A 21 -4.71 6.07 -3.31
C ARG A 21 -3.53 5.16 -2.95
N GLU A 22 -3.59 4.44 -1.82
CA GLU A 22 -2.52 3.56 -1.39
C GLU A 22 -2.35 2.33 -2.28
N ILE A 23 -3.45 1.79 -2.84
CA ILE A 23 -3.41 0.74 -3.86
C ILE A 23 -2.75 1.26 -5.15
N LYS A 24 -3.16 2.45 -5.63
CA LYS A 24 -2.55 3.09 -6.81
C LYS A 24 -1.06 3.36 -6.58
N ARG A 25 -0.66 3.84 -5.41
CA ARG A 25 0.74 4.05 -5.01
C ARG A 25 1.53 2.74 -4.96
N ALA A 26 0.94 1.66 -4.46
CA ALA A 26 1.59 0.34 -4.45
C ALA A 26 1.82 -0.17 -5.88
N ASN A 27 0.81 -0.07 -6.74
CA ASN A 27 0.91 -0.40 -8.16
C ASN A 27 1.98 0.42 -8.90
N GLN A 28 2.04 1.72 -8.62
CA GLN A 28 3.05 2.59 -9.23
C GLN A 28 4.45 2.20 -8.76
N GLN A 29 4.63 1.88 -7.48
CA GLN A 29 5.91 1.40 -6.95
C GLN A 29 6.36 0.11 -7.63
N ILE A 30 5.46 -0.86 -7.86
CA ILE A 30 5.75 -2.10 -8.60
C ILE A 30 6.22 -1.78 -10.03
N LYS A 31 5.51 -0.89 -10.75
CA LYS A 31 5.88 -0.48 -12.11
C LYS A 31 7.27 0.17 -12.16
N THR A 32 7.56 1.05 -11.21
CA THR A 32 8.85 1.72 -11.08
C THR A 32 9.96 0.71 -10.80
N LEU A 33 9.76 -0.22 -9.87
CA LEU A 33 10.74 -1.26 -9.53
C LEU A 33 11.01 -2.21 -10.70
N LYS A 34 9.97 -2.65 -11.41
CA LYS A 34 10.12 -3.47 -12.63
C LYS A 34 10.88 -2.71 -13.73
N THR A 35 10.60 -1.44 -13.92
CA THR A 35 11.35 -0.58 -14.86
C THR A 35 12.80 -0.44 -14.43
N LYS A 36 13.06 -0.24 -13.13
CA LYS A 36 14.41 -0.15 -12.57
C LYS A 36 15.18 -1.45 -12.76
N ALA A 37 14.57 -2.61 -12.52
CA ALA A 37 15.19 -3.93 -12.74
C ALA A 37 15.55 -4.14 -14.21
N LYS A 38 14.69 -3.71 -15.15
CA LYS A 38 14.95 -3.78 -16.60
C LYS A 38 16.11 -2.88 -17.03
N ARG A 39 16.25 -1.71 -16.42
CA ARG A 39 17.30 -0.72 -16.73
C ARG A 39 18.55 -0.87 -15.86
N CYS A 40 18.60 -1.86 -14.98
CA CYS A 40 19.73 -2.10 -14.09
C CYS A 40 20.95 -2.50 -14.93
N ARG A 41 22.00 -1.67 -14.89
CA ARG A 41 23.33 -1.97 -15.49
C ARG A 41 24.30 -2.58 -14.47
N GLY A 42 23.83 -2.84 -13.24
CA GLY A 42 24.60 -3.47 -12.18
C GLY A 42 24.72 -4.98 -12.36
N THR A 43 25.07 -5.67 -11.27
CA THR A 43 25.24 -7.14 -11.30
C THR A 43 23.90 -7.87 -11.35
N LEU A 44 23.95 -9.20 -11.55
CA LEU A 44 22.76 -10.04 -11.42
C LEU A 44 22.14 -9.94 -10.03
N GLU A 45 22.96 -9.83 -8.99
CA GLU A 45 22.53 -9.68 -7.60
C GLU A 45 21.73 -8.39 -7.40
N ASP A 46 22.19 -7.27 -7.96
CA ASP A 46 21.46 -6.00 -7.91
C ASP A 46 20.07 -6.12 -8.55
N LYS A 47 20.01 -6.81 -9.70
CA LYS A 47 18.76 -7.04 -10.42
C LYS A 47 17.80 -7.94 -9.63
N LEU A 48 18.32 -8.98 -8.98
CA LEU A 48 17.56 -9.86 -8.10
C LEU A 48 17.01 -9.10 -6.90
N ALA A 49 17.83 -8.28 -6.23
CA ALA A 49 17.40 -7.46 -5.10
C ALA A 49 16.24 -6.51 -5.48
N ILE A 50 16.30 -5.88 -6.66
CA ILE A 50 15.20 -5.01 -7.14
C ILE A 50 13.94 -5.83 -7.42
N ASN A 51 14.07 -7.03 -7.99
CA ASN A 51 12.92 -7.91 -8.26
C ASN A 51 12.28 -8.43 -6.97
N GLU A 52 13.06 -8.75 -5.94
CA GLU A 52 12.54 -9.13 -4.63
C GLU A 52 11.76 -7.98 -3.99
N GLU A 53 12.26 -6.75 -4.08
CA GLU A 53 11.49 -5.57 -3.64
C GLU A 53 10.20 -5.38 -4.45
N ALA A 54 10.21 -5.68 -5.76
CA ALA A 54 9.00 -5.62 -6.59
C ALA A 54 7.96 -6.68 -6.17
N LYS A 55 8.40 -7.90 -5.81
CA LYS A 55 7.53 -8.96 -5.29
C LYS A 55 6.89 -8.55 -3.97
N LYS A 56 7.67 -8.02 -3.01
CA LYS A 56 7.14 -7.50 -1.74
C LYS A 56 6.08 -6.42 -1.95
N ALA A 57 6.34 -5.47 -2.85
CA ALA A 57 5.36 -4.44 -3.19
C ALA A 57 4.07 -5.02 -3.82
N GLN A 58 4.20 -6.10 -4.59
CA GLN A 58 3.08 -6.82 -5.21
C GLN A 58 2.24 -7.59 -4.18
N GLU A 59 2.88 -8.25 -3.23
CA GLU A 59 2.22 -8.90 -2.09
C GLU A 59 1.44 -7.89 -1.26
N VAL A 60 2.04 -6.74 -0.94
CA VAL A 60 1.36 -5.68 -0.20
C VAL A 60 0.16 -5.12 -0.98
N SER A 61 0.30 -4.91 -2.29
CA SER A 61 -0.84 -4.50 -3.13
C SER A 61 -1.95 -5.55 -3.15
N TYR A 62 -1.60 -6.84 -3.14
CA TYR A 62 -2.58 -7.91 -3.10
C TYR A 62 -3.31 -7.94 -1.76
N GLN A 63 -2.58 -7.84 -0.64
CA GLN A 63 -3.16 -7.78 0.71
C GLN A 63 -4.11 -6.59 0.88
N LEU A 64 -3.78 -5.41 0.35
CA LEU A 64 -4.68 -4.25 0.37
C LEU A 64 -5.97 -4.50 -0.41
N ARG A 65 -5.91 -5.17 -1.56
CA ARG A 65 -7.11 -5.49 -2.36
C ARG A 65 -7.94 -6.61 -1.74
N ALA A 66 -7.29 -7.64 -1.24
CA ALA A 66 -7.96 -8.76 -0.58
C ALA A 66 -8.73 -8.31 0.66
N ASN A 67 -8.19 -7.33 1.38
CA ASN A 67 -8.82 -6.75 2.57
C ASN A 67 -9.55 -5.43 2.26
N TYR A 68 -9.86 -5.13 1.00
CA TYR A 68 -10.38 -3.81 0.61
C TYR A 68 -11.64 -3.43 1.40
N PHE A 69 -12.68 -4.26 1.32
CA PHE A 69 -13.96 -3.99 1.99
C PHE A 69 -13.80 -3.98 3.52
N TYR A 70 -13.02 -4.90 4.06
CA TYR A 70 -12.74 -4.94 5.50
C TYR A 70 -12.06 -3.66 6.00
N ILE A 71 -11.07 -3.14 5.26
CA ILE A 71 -10.40 -1.88 5.61
C ILE A 71 -11.36 -0.71 5.42
N GLN A 72 -12.17 -0.70 4.36
CA GLN A 72 -13.16 0.33 4.10
C GLN A 72 -14.18 0.42 5.25
N ASP A 73 -14.75 -0.71 5.67
CA ASP A 73 -15.71 -0.78 6.77
C ASP A 73 -15.08 -0.27 8.07
N GLN A 74 -13.86 -0.71 8.40
CA GLN A 74 -13.16 -0.23 9.60
C GLN A 74 -12.88 1.27 9.61
N VAL A 75 -12.56 1.83 8.45
CA VAL A 75 -12.33 3.28 8.32
C VAL A 75 -13.65 4.03 8.46
N ARG A 76 -14.73 3.52 7.88
CA ARG A 76 -16.07 4.09 8.01
C ARG A 76 -16.56 4.04 9.46
N ASP A 77 -16.44 2.90 10.12
CA ASP A 77 -16.84 2.72 11.52
C ASP A 77 -16.04 3.66 12.44
N ALA A 78 -14.73 3.81 12.20
CA ALA A 78 -13.90 4.74 12.97
C ALA A 78 -14.30 6.20 12.75
N GLN A 79 -14.71 6.57 11.54
CA GLN A 79 -15.21 7.92 11.24
C GLN A 79 -16.58 8.17 11.89
N LEU A 80 -17.48 7.19 11.89
CA LEU A 80 -18.77 7.27 12.56
C LEU A 80 -18.60 7.42 14.08
N ALA A 81 -17.75 6.59 14.69
CA ALA A 81 -17.46 6.67 16.13
C ALA A 81 -16.83 8.02 16.54
N GLN A 82 -16.01 8.62 15.68
CA GLN A 82 -15.48 9.97 15.90
C GLN A 82 -16.58 11.04 15.87
N PHE A 83 -17.59 10.86 15.01
CA PHE A 83 -18.69 11.80 14.87
C PHE A 83 -19.63 11.76 16.09
N GLU A 84 -19.99 10.56 16.57
CA GLU A 84 -20.87 10.37 17.73
C GLU A 84 -20.29 11.01 19.01
N CYS A 85 -18.98 10.91 19.22
CA CYS A 85 -18.32 11.50 20.39
C CYS A 85 -18.27 13.05 20.37
N THR A 86 -18.45 13.69 19.21
CA THR A 86 -18.48 15.16 19.07
C THR A 86 -19.87 15.78 19.18
N VAL A 87 -20.93 14.99 19.06
CA VAL A 87 -22.32 15.47 19.13
C VAL A 87 -22.85 15.44 20.57
N GLU A 88 -22.25 14.63 21.45
CA GLU A 88 -22.61 14.51 22.86
C GLU A 88 -21.75 15.36 23.82
N ALA A 89 -20.86 16.23 23.31
CA ALA A 89 -19.97 17.10 24.08
C ALA A 89 -20.38 18.58 23.95
#